data_AF-A0A0A1UIW9-F1
#
_entry.id   AF-A0A0A1UIW9-F1
#
_cell.length_a   1.000
_cell.length_b   1.000
_cell.length_c   1.000
_cell.angle_alpha   90.00
_cell.angle_beta   90.00
_cell.angle_gamma   90.00
#
_symmetry.space_group_name_H-M   'P 1'
#
loop_
_entity.id
_entity.type
_entity.pdbx_description
1 polymer ?
#
loop_
_entity_poly.entity_id
_entity_poly.type
_entity_poly.pdbx_seq_one_letter_code
_entity_poly.pdbx_strand_id
1 'polypeptide(L)'
;MPAPPPITFGPSFASKHLRKSMDFTKNWGEGEMFAWYGRRRERSENSVALAQLQVRIDTNGAFPHRFVVAFMKDGSIVRFDRAPQTGKLGSLLNETLGPAKYRNAADHFASLAAYEVLHIEASTRCELKFNLPDGADLLLVLSAAFAIANDAELCKYTLATFNCFFFSWTIVMIVVRHAIPFTIPPPERVISHLNPVLPIISSSLARKIFDGLLSLVTDTITTFRSKTSRLLSRGLSKGELVIWRLPTTLLKDFFKTRLIFGPDLEDALNRAMRSQLQEQVDPLLRRVFTMASQSEESDHIQNRLWVHDLGCIFGPLVRRELLKIVWTTLLQVLEAGYADIDTKAISDQVVAASTKGVPYPLSGASVAQLTCVWNEALHHALPAAMNMICEDDEAASNPKSTLDNLDDEQTMHKEMFNNVFNVARDAILQAAKQAVSDTGCISSDSRRSDMWKEVWSIWPDVWASAQAKTEEMAVGSITETMSEIVDLVAMGVIKAVGEDSEKYNAIAYERVSQYSSFHISTADPREQVNAHIERVQTGMTRAWVKSKNTYKPLFESLR
;
A
#
# COMPACT_ATOMS: atom_id res chain seq x y z
N MET A 1 -24.42 -7.31 52.12
CA MET A 1 -23.39 -6.31 51.75
C MET A 1 -24.09 -4.97 51.60
N PRO A 2 -23.57 -3.86 52.16
CA PRO A 2 -24.13 -2.54 51.90
C PRO A 2 -23.97 -2.20 50.41
N ALA A 3 -24.96 -1.51 49.84
CA ALA A 3 -24.91 -1.07 48.45
C ALA A 3 -23.67 -0.17 48.23
N PRO A 4 -22.95 -0.31 47.10
CA PRO A 4 -21.85 0.57 46.79
C PRO A 4 -22.35 2.03 46.74
N PRO A 5 -21.54 2.99 47.20
CA PRO A 5 -21.92 4.40 47.19
C PRO A 5 -22.25 4.84 45.74
N PRO A 6 -23.25 5.70 45.55
CA PRO A 6 -23.63 6.17 44.23
C PRO A 6 -22.45 6.89 43.55
N ILE A 7 -22.06 6.41 42.37
CA ILE A 7 -21.08 7.05 41.50
C ILE A 7 -21.66 8.40 41.08
N THR A 8 -21.12 9.48 41.64
CA THR A 8 -21.49 10.85 41.30
C THR A 8 -20.61 11.31 40.15
N PHE A 9 -21.22 11.60 39.00
CA PHE A 9 -20.56 12.37 37.97
C PHE A 9 -20.63 13.83 38.39
N GLY A 10 -19.51 14.38 38.86
CA GLY A 10 -19.39 15.82 39.01
C GLY A 10 -19.68 16.50 37.66
N PRO A 11 -20.32 17.68 37.64
CA PRO A 11 -20.41 18.45 36.40
C PRO A 11 -18.97 18.69 35.93
N SER A 12 -18.58 18.13 34.77
CA SER A 12 -17.28 18.45 34.17
C SER A 12 -17.19 19.97 34.16
N PHE A 13 -16.14 20.51 34.76
CA PHE A 13 -15.97 21.91 35.17
C PHE A 13 -17.07 22.86 34.64
N ALA A 14 -18.11 23.08 35.45
CA ALA A 14 -19.07 24.13 35.21
C ALA A 14 -18.39 25.47 35.52
N SER A 15 -17.62 25.98 34.55
CA SER A 15 -17.34 27.40 34.45
C SER A 15 -18.63 28.16 34.80
N LYS A 16 -18.57 29.10 35.74
CA LYS A 16 -19.72 29.92 36.12
C LYS A 16 -20.17 30.86 34.98
N HIS A 17 -19.44 30.91 33.86
CA HIS A 17 -19.89 31.55 32.63
C HIS A 17 -20.82 30.60 31.85
N LEU A 18 -21.94 31.15 31.34
CA LEU A 18 -22.90 30.39 30.53
C LEU A 18 -22.17 29.76 29.33
N ARG A 19 -21.99 28.44 29.34
CA ARG A 19 -21.75 27.67 28.11
C ARG A 19 -22.86 28.05 27.14
N LYS A 20 -22.47 28.53 25.97
CA LYS A 20 -23.41 28.89 24.91
C LYS A 20 -23.47 27.76 23.90
N SER A 21 -24.67 27.44 23.43
CA SER A 21 -24.84 26.47 22.36
C SER A 21 -24.19 26.98 21.07
N MET A 22 -23.52 26.11 20.33
CA MET A 22 -23.06 26.39 18.97
C MET A 22 -24.19 26.07 17.98
N ASP A 23 -25.19 26.94 17.95
CA ASP A 23 -26.34 26.77 17.05
C ASP A 23 -25.98 27.27 15.64
N PHE A 24 -25.80 26.33 14.72
CA PHE A 24 -25.59 26.61 13.31
C PHE A 24 -26.89 26.47 12.53
N THR A 25 -27.12 27.38 11.60
CA THR A 25 -28.15 27.18 10.57
C THR A 25 -27.64 26.18 9.52
N LYS A 26 -28.49 25.84 8.53
CA LYS A 26 -28.07 25.02 7.38
C LYS A 26 -27.10 25.74 6.45
N ASN A 27 -27.09 27.07 6.51
CA ASN A 27 -26.32 27.92 5.61
C ASN A 27 -25.04 28.41 6.33
N TRP A 28 -23.91 28.31 5.63
CA TRP A 28 -22.65 28.83 6.14
C TRP A 28 -22.68 30.35 6.21
N GLY A 29 -22.19 30.94 7.31
CA GLY A 29 -22.16 32.40 7.52
C GLY A 29 -23.41 32.98 8.16
N GLU A 30 -24.48 32.20 8.37
CA GLU A 30 -25.75 32.67 8.94
C GLU A 30 -25.99 32.15 10.37
N GLY A 31 -26.58 33.01 11.21
CA GLY A 31 -27.04 32.66 12.56
C GLY A 31 -26.19 33.26 13.68
N GLU A 32 -26.59 32.97 14.93
CA GLU A 32 -26.02 33.61 16.12
C GLU A 32 -24.53 33.29 16.31
N MET A 33 -24.07 32.11 15.87
CA MET A 33 -22.65 31.75 15.97
C MET A 33 -21.76 32.63 15.08
N PHE A 34 -22.18 32.91 13.85
CA PHE A 34 -21.45 33.81 12.94
C PHE A 34 -21.61 35.27 13.34
N ALA A 35 -22.77 35.66 13.87
CA ALA A 35 -22.96 36.99 14.46
C ALA A 35 -22.02 37.19 15.66
N TRP A 36 -21.83 36.17 16.50
CA TRP A 36 -20.86 36.20 17.59
C TRP A 36 -19.42 36.34 17.08
N TYR A 37 -19.04 35.60 16.03
CA TYR A 37 -17.74 35.74 15.39
C TYR A 37 -17.54 37.16 14.82
N GLY A 38 -18.50 37.68 14.07
CA GLY A 38 -18.45 39.02 13.47
C GLY A 38 -18.22 40.11 14.51
N ARG A 39 -18.99 40.08 15.61
CA ARG A 39 -18.82 41.02 16.73
C ARG A 39 -17.45 40.94 17.41
N ARG A 40 -16.78 39.77 17.38
CA ARG A 40 -15.39 39.66 17.87
C ARG A 40 -14.44 40.30 16.87
N ARG A 41 -14.52 39.91 15.61
CA ARG A 41 -13.67 40.44 14.54
C ARG A 41 -13.73 41.97 14.44
N GLU A 42 -14.93 42.56 14.53
CA GLU A 42 -15.13 44.02 14.55
C GLU A 42 -14.39 44.74 15.68
N ARG A 43 -14.22 44.10 16.84
CA ARG A 43 -13.46 44.69 17.96
C ARG A 43 -11.96 44.69 17.69
N SER A 44 -11.46 43.60 17.12
CA SER A 44 -10.06 43.42 16.78
C SER A 44 -9.88 42.16 15.93
N GLU A 45 -9.10 42.25 14.86
CA GLU A 45 -8.67 41.09 14.07
C GLU A 45 -7.91 40.08 14.95
N ASN A 46 -7.14 40.56 15.92
CA ASN A 46 -6.39 39.69 16.85
C ASN A 46 -7.30 38.90 17.81
N SER A 47 -8.58 39.28 17.94
CA SER A 47 -9.55 38.56 18.77
C SER A 47 -10.16 37.31 18.10
N VAL A 48 -9.90 37.17 16.79
CA VAL A 48 -10.28 35.99 16.00
C VAL A 48 -9.08 35.31 15.36
N ALA A 49 -7.93 35.98 15.28
CA ALA A 49 -6.67 35.35 14.88
C ALA A 49 -6.22 34.33 15.94
N LEU A 50 -6.09 33.07 15.54
CA LEU A 50 -5.63 31.99 16.39
C LEU A 50 -4.10 32.05 16.56
N ALA A 51 -3.64 31.89 17.79
CA ALA A 51 -2.24 31.69 18.13
C ALA A 51 -1.94 30.21 18.43
N GLN A 52 -2.85 29.52 19.10
CA GLN A 52 -2.63 28.15 19.56
C GLN A 52 -3.95 27.39 19.74
N LEU A 53 -3.90 26.09 19.50
CA LEU A 53 -4.92 25.12 19.90
C LEU A 53 -4.36 24.12 20.89
N GLN A 54 -5.20 23.71 21.84
CA GLN A 54 -4.92 22.58 22.73
C GLN A 54 -6.08 21.60 22.73
N VAL A 55 -5.77 20.31 22.77
CA VAL A 55 -6.70 19.26 23.20
C VAL A 55 -6.37 18.95 24.65
N ARG A 56 -7.38 19.07 25.52
CA ARG A 56 -7.23 18.75 26.93
C ARG A 56 -8.20 17.66 27.34
N ILE A 57 -7.79 16.82 28.29
CA ILE A 57 -8.56 15.73 28.84
C ILE A 57 -8.79 15.96 30.35
N ASP A 58 -10.06 15.99 30.73
CA ASP A 58 -10.49 15.95 32.12
C ASP A 58 -10.73 14.48 32.51
N THR A 59 -9.89 13.97 33.40
CA THR A 59 -9.93 12.58 33.89
C THR A 59 -10.67 12.43 35.20
N ASN A 60 -11.24 13.51 35.75
CA ASN A 60 -11.89 13.49 37.06
C ASN A 60 -13.33 12.93 37.02
N GLY A 61 -13.89 12.69 35.83
CA GLY A 61 -15.18 12.04 35.63
C GLY A 61 -15.07 10.53 35.39
N ALA A 62 -16.18 9.79 35.47
CA ALA A 62 -16.16 8.33 35.23
C ALA A 62 -15.83 7.96 33.77
N PHE A 63 -16.00 8.91 32.83
CA PHE A 63 -15.47 8.81 31.48
C PHE A 63 -14.60 10.04 31.22
N PRO A 64 -13.39 9.88 30.67
CA PRO A 64 -12.55 11.02 30.34
C PRO A 64 -13.23 11.92 29.32
N HIS A 65 -13.27 13.22 29.60
CA HIS A 65 -13.90 14.21 28.72
C HIS A 65 -12.83 15.04 28.01
N ARG A 66 -12.88 15.07 26.68
CA ARG A 66 -11.97 15.86 25.85
C ARG A 66 -12.64 17.13 25.35
N PHE A 67 -11.87 18.21 25.27
CA PHE A 67 -12.33 19.49 24.75
C PHE A 67 -11.18 20.26 24.12
N VAL A 68 -11.53 21.23 23.29
CA VAL A 68 -10.56 22.10 22.58
C VAL A 68 -10.47 23.43 23.32
N VAL A 69 -9.25 23.93 23.49
CA VAL A 69 -8.98 25.28 23.98
C VAL A 69 -8.25 26.05 22.89
N ALA A 70 -8.84 27.15 22.43
CA ALA A 70 -8.29 28.03 21.43
C ALA A 70 -7.79 29.33 22.08
N PHE A 71 -6.53 29.65 21.83
CA PHE A 71 -5.88 30.87 22.28
C PHE A 71 -5.78 31.83 21.10
N MET A 72 -6.32 33.03 21.25
CA MET A 72 -6.27 34.09 20.24
C MET A 72 -5.00 34.94 20.42
N LYS A 73 -4.62 35.70 19.39
CA LYS A 73 -3.45 36.59 19.43
C LYS A 73 -3.61 37.78 20.39
N ASP A 74 -4.84 38.20 20.67
CA ASP A 74 -5.13 39.21 21.69
C ASP A 74 -5.08 38.69 23.14
N GLY A 75 -4.76 37.40 23.32
CA GLY A 75 -4.71 36.73 24.62
C GLY A 75 -6.06 36.23 25.14
N SER A 76 -7.16 36.47 24.43
CA SER A 76 -8.45 35.89 24.78
C SER A 76 -8.50 34.39 24.46
N ILE A 77 -9.26 33.64 25.27
CA ILE A 77 -9.27 32.18 25.23
C ILE A 77 -10.70 31.68 25.13
N VAL A 78 -10.94 30.72 24.24
CA VAL A 78 -12.26 30.10 24.02
C VAL A 78 -12.15 28.59 24.14
N ARG A 79 -13.04 27.99 24.92
CA ARG A 79 -13.21 26.54 25.03
C ARG A 79 -14.35 26.08 24.12
N PHE A 80 -14.17 24.92 23.49
CA PHE A 80 -15.18 24.22 22.71
C PHE A 80 -15.36 22.80 23.26
N ASP A 81 -16.60 22.41 23.58
CA ASP A 81 -16.92 21.11 24.13
C ASP A 81 -18.14 20.47 23.45
N ARG A 82 -18.17 19.14 23.42
CA ARG A 82 -19.30 18.34 22.94
C ARG A 82 -19.80 17.41 24.03
N ALA A 83 -21.11 17.41 24.24
CA ALA A 83 -21.80 16.56 25.20
C ALA A 83 -23.08 15.97 24.58
N PRO A 84 -23.69 14.93 25.18
CA PRO A 84 -25.04 14.54 24.80
C PRO A 84 -26.05 15.64 25.21
N GLN A 85 -27.03 15.96 24.35
CA GLN A 85 -28.05 16.98 24.65
C GLN A 85 -28.90 16.62 25.88
N THR A 86 -29.11 15.34 26.14
CA THR A 86 -29.82 14.84 27.33
C THR A 86 -28.88 14.00 28.20
N GLY A 87 -28.35 14.56 29.29
CA GLY A 87 -27.34 13.95 30.16
C GLY A 87 -27.87 13.15 31.36
N LYS A 88 -28.87 12.27 31.19
CA LYS A 88 -29.38 11.47 32.33
C LYS A 88 -28.49 10.26 32.62
N LEU A 89 -28.02 10.10 33.86
CA LEU A 89 -27.09 9.05 34.30
C LEU A 89 -27.46 7.61 33.86
N GLY A 90 -28.72 7.21 34.03
CA GLY A 90 -29.19 5.85 33.70
C GLY A 90 -29.16 5.49 32.21
N SER A 91 -28.97 6.49 31.35
CA SER A 91 -28.95 6.31 29.91
C SER A 91 -27.56 5.97 29.35
N LEU A 92 -26.48 6.27 30.08
CA LEU A 92 -25.11 5.86 29.72
C LEU A 92 -24.90 4.35 29.91
N LEU A 93 -25.43 3.78 31.00
CA LEU A 93 -25.40 2.32 31.25
C LEU A 93 -26.15 1.53 30.16
N ASN A 94 -27.29 2.05 29.69
CA ASN A 94 -28.06 1.45 28.59
C ASN A 94 -27.35 1.57 27.23
N GLU A 95 -26.41 2.51 27.06
CA GLU A 95 -25.58 2.62 25.86
C GLU A 95 -24.38 1.67 25.87
N THR A 96 -23.84 1.36 27.05
CA THR A 96 -22.76 0.38 27.20
C THR A 96 -23.27 -1.07 27.09
N LEU A 97 -24.55 -1.32 27.38
CA LEU A 97 -25.12 -2.67 27.51
C LEU A 97 -26.31 -2.98 26.59
N GLY A 98 -26.84 -2.00 25.84
CA GLY A 98 -28.02 -2.16 24.97
C GLY A 98 -27.79 -1.64 23.55
N PRO A 99 -28.73 -1.88 22.60
CA PRO A 99 -28.62 -1.38 21.24
C PRO A 99 -28.59 0.16 21.25
N ALA A 100 -27.44 0.73 20.88
CA ALA A 100 -27.15 2.16 20.99
C ALA A 100 -28.20 3.01 20.27
N LYS A 101 -29.02 3.75 21.02
CA LYS A 101 -29.88 4.80 20.45
C LYS A 101 -29.05 6.07 20.33
N TYR A 102 -28.88 6.56 19.11
CA TYR A 102 -28.26 7.86 18.83
C TYR A 102 -29.01 8.97 19.57
N ARG A 103 -28.27 9.87 20.22
CA ARG A 103 -28.81 11.13 20.74
C ARG A 103 -28.38 12.28 19.84
N ASN A 104 -29.05 13.40 19.97
CA ASN A 104 -28.49 14.65 19.47
C ASN A 104 -27.28 15.04 20.33
N ALA A 105 -26.21 15.48 19.68
CA ALA A 105 -25.14 16.16 20.38
C ALA A 105 -25.55 17.58 20.75
N ALA A 106 -24.94 18.10 21.81
CA ALA A 106 -24.96 19.50 22.17
C ALA A 106 -23.51 19.97 22.20
N ASP A 107 -23.16 20.76 21.18
CA ASP A 107 -21.86 21.37 21.03
C ASP A 107 -21.91 22.78 21.62
N HIS A 108 -20.96 23.13 22.48
CA HIS A 108 -20.94 24.39 23.21
C HIS A 108 -19.60 25.10 23.07
N PHE A 109 -19.63 26.40 23.35
CA PHE A 109 -18.44 27.20 23.53
C PHE A 109 -18.54 28.11 24.76
N ALA A 110 -17.38 28.49 25.31
CA ALA A 110 -17.28 29.43 26.41
C ALA A 110 -15.99 30.26 26.30
N SER A 111 -16.12 31.59 26.44
CA SER A 111 -14.96 32.46 26.66
C SER A 111 -14.46 32.26 28.08
N LEU A 112 -13.15 32.07 28.25
CA LEU A 112 -12.53 31.81 29.54
C LEU A 112 -11.86 33.05 30.11
N ALA A 113 -12.03 33.27 31.41
CA ALA A 113 -11.24 34.21 32.19
C ALA A 113 -9.90 33.59 32.62
N ALA A 114 -8.91 34.43 32.95
CA ALA A 114 -7.55 33.97 33.30
C ALA A 114 -7.52 32.94 34.45
N TYR A 115 -8.35 33.12 35.48
CA TYR A 115 -8.42 32.18 36.60
C TYR A 115 -8.98 30.80 36.20
N GLU A 116 -9.87 30.75 35.20
CA GLU A 116 -10.42 29.49 34.70
C GLU A 116 -9.41 28.72 33.87
N VAL A 117 -8.58 29.43 33.11
CA VAL A 117 -7.48 28.84 32.35
C VAL A 117 -6.49 28.19 33.30
N LEU A 118 -6.05 28.90 34.35
CA LEU A 118 -5.18 28.33 35.39
C LEU A 118 -5.79 27.10 36.04
N HIS A 119 -7.10 27.13 36.31
CA HIS A 119 -7.78 25.97 36.89
C HIS A 119 -7.84 24.79 35.91
N ILE A 120 -8.18 25.03 34.65
CA ILE A 120 -8.16 24.00 33.59
C ILE A 120 -6.75 23.42 33.48
N GLU A 121 -5.71 24.26 33.48
CA GLU A 121 -4.33 23.81 33.42
C GLU A 121 -3.94 22.92 34.60
N ALA A 122 -4.40 23.24 35.81
CA ALA A 122 -4.14 22.48 37.03
C ALA A 122 -4.96 21.17 37.14
N SER A 123 -6.17 21.14 36.59
CA SER A 123 -7.15 20.05 36.79
C SER A 123 -7.30 19.10 35.61
N THR A 124 -6.74 19.45 34.45
CA THR A 124 -6.83 18.66 33.22
C THR A 124 -5.46 18.45 32.62
N ARG A 125 -5.31 17.41 31.82
CA ARG A 125 -4.07 17.09 31.13
C ARG A 125 -4.11 17.62 29.70
N CYS A 126 -3.02 18.22 29.22
CA CYS A 126 -2.87 18.59 27.81
C CYS A 126 -2.42 17.36 27.02
N GLU A 127 -3.22 16.88 26.07
CA GLU A 127 -2.83 15.77 25.18
C GLU A 127 -2.04 16.29 23.97
N LEU A 128 -2.52 17.40 23.41
CA LEU A 128 -1.93 18.04 22.24
C LEU A 128 -1.88 19.55 22.45
N LYS A 129 -0.76 20.15 22.08
CA LYS A 129 -0.58 21.59 21.94
C LYS A 129 -0.05 21.90 20.55
N PHE A 130 -0.73 22.77 19.83
CA PHE A 130 -0.38 23.14 18.47
C PHE A 130 -0.31 24.66 18.33
N ASN A 131 0.88 25.19 18.07
CA ASN A 131 1.05 26.60 17.75
C ASN A 131 0.74 26.81 16.28
N LEU A 132 -0.20 27.72 16.00
CA LEU A 132 -0.70 27.96 14.66
C LEU A 132 0.15 29.03 13.96
N PRO A 133 0.35 28.92 12.63
CA PRO A 133 1.01 29.96 11.86
C PRO A 133 0.16 31.23 11.78
N ASP A 134 0.81 32.33 11.40
CA ASP A 134 0.13 33.59 11.14
C ASP A 134 -0.94 33.45 10.05
N GLY A 135 -2.10 34.09 10.28
CA GLY A 135 -3.25 34.02 9.38
C GLY A 135 -4.24 32.89 9.69
N ALA A 136 -3.95 32.00 10.65
CA ALA A 136 -4.95 31.07 11.17
C ALA A 136 -6.08 31.84 11.89
N ASP A 137 -7.32 31.56 11.53
CA ASP A 137 -8.50 32.27 12.03
C ASP A 137 -9.45 31.31 12.74
N LEU A 138 -10.16 31.83 13.75
CA LEU A 138 -11.17 31.09 14.50
C LEU A 138 -12.27 30.49 13.61
N LEU A 139 -12.53 31.06 12.44
CA LEU A 139 -13.40 30.48 11.41
C LEU A 139 -13.01 29.06 11.02
N LEU A 140 -11.74 28.67 11.12
CA LEU A 140 -11.32 27.29 10.88
C LEU A 140 -11.96 26.33 11.88
N VAL A 141 -11.96 26.69 13.17
CA VAL A 141 -12.63 25.91 14.23
C VAL A 141 -14.14 25.88 14.00
N LEU A 142 -14.73 27.02 13.63
CA LEU A 142 -16.17 27.11 13.35
C LEU A 142 -16.58 26.33 12.10
N SER A 143 -15.72 26.25 11.08
CA SER A 143 -15.97 25.48 9.86
C SER A 143 -16.01 23.99 10.14
N ALA A 144 -15.09 23.49 10.97
CA ALA A 144 -15.13 22.12 11.46
C ALA A 144 -16.41 21.82 12.27
N ALA A 145 -16.74 22.69 13.24
CA ALA A 145 -17.94 22.53 14.06
C ALA A 145 -19.24 22.58 13.23
N PHE A 146 -19.34 23.51 12.28
CA PHE A 146 -20.46 23.60 11.34
C PHE A 146 -20.58 22.34 10.48
N ALA A 147 -19.47 21.81 9.98
CA ALA A 147 -19.46 20.61 9.16
C ALA A 147 -19.99 19.40 9.94
N ILE A 148 -19.58 19.25 11.21
CA ILE A 148 -20.08 18.21 12.12
C ILE A 148 -21.57 18.41 12.41
N ALA A 149 -21.98 19.62 12.79
CA ALA A 149 -23.37 19.92 13.17
C ALA A 149 -24.37 19.74 12.01
N ASN A 150 -23.94 19.98 10.77
CA ASN A 150 -24.77 19.87 9.58
C ASN A 150 -24.58 18.54 8.80
N ASP A 151 -23.91 17.55 9.36
CA ASP A 151 -23.88 16.18 8.80
C ASP A 151 -24.95 15.33 9.51
N ALA A 152 -25.73 14.56 8.73
CA ALA A 152 -26.88 13.80 9.23
C ALA A 152 -26.51 12.70 10.24
N GLU A 153 -25.24 12.27 10.22
CA GLU A 153 -24.70 11.28 11.13
C GLU A 153 -23.83 11.93 12.21
N LEU A 154 -22.92 12.84 11.82
CA LEU A 154 -21.95 13.41 12.76
C LEU A 154 -22.57 14.38 13.76
N CYS A 155 -23.80 14.87 13.54
CA CYS A 155 -24.54 15.67 14.53
C CYS A 155 -25.06 14.84 15.73
N LYS A 156 -24.95 13.51 15.63
CA LYS A 156 -25.38 12.59 16.67
C LYS A 156 -24.28 12.34 17.70
N TYR A 157 -24.69 11.98 18.90
CA TYR A 157 -23.82 11.58 19.99
C TYR A 157 -24.10 10.13 20.36
N THR A 158 -23.03 9.35 20.50
CA THR A 158 -23.03 8.09 21.24
C THR A 158 -21.76 8.03 22.08
N LEU A 159 -21.73 7.25 23.16
CA LEU A 159 -20.50 7.11 23.94
C LEU A 159 -19.33 6.53 23.13
N ALA A 160 -19.61 5.61 22.20
CA ALA A 160 -18.60 4.93 21.38
C ALA A 160 -18.20 5.71 20.11
N THR A 161 -19.16 6.32 19.41
CA THR A 161 -18.97 7.04 18.14
C THR A 161 -19.43 8.50 18.22
N PHE A 162 -18.70 9.41 17.57
CA PHE A 162 -19.04 10.85 17.47
C PHE A 162 -19.21 11.57 18.82
N ASN A 163 -18.43 11.15 19.82
CA ASN A 163 -18.38 11.73 21.16
C ASN A 163 -17.43 12.95 21.24
N CYS A 164 -17.07 13.35 22.47
CA CYS A 164 -16.12 14.44 22.72
C CYS A 164 -14.71 14.20 22.16
N PHE A 165 -14.22 12.95 22.08
CA PHE A 165 -12.95 12.61 21.43
C PHE A 165 -13.01 12.88 19.93
N PHE A 166 -14.04 12.36 19.26
CA PHE A 166 -14.25 12.60 17.83
C PHE A 166 -14.28 14.10 17.54
N PHE A 167 -15.07 14.86 18.29
CA PHE A 167 -15.21 16.30 18.09
C PHE A 167 -13.89 17.06 18.26
N SER A 168 -13.18 16.83 19.37
CA SER A 168 -11.93 17.54 19.64
C SER A 168 -10.84 17.22 18.62
N TRP A 169 -10.68 15.94 18.26
CA TRP A 169 -9.69 15.51 17.28
C TRP A 169 -10.07 15.94 15.86
N THR A 170 -11.36 15.94 15.50
CA THR A 170 -11.81 16.39 14.18
C THR A 170 -11.51 17.86 13.98
N ILE A 171 -11.83 18.72 14.96
CA ILE A 171 -11.52 20.15 14.90
C ILE A 171 -10.03 20.36 14.70
N VAL A 172 -9.21 19.74 15.54
CA VAL A 172 -7.75 19.91 15.44
C VAL A 172 -7.22 19.41 14.12
N MET A 173 -7.62 18.23 13.67
CA MET A 173 -7.17 17.65 12.41
C MET A 173 -7.52 18.56 11.23
N ILE A 174 -8.75 19.10 11.19
CA ILE A 174 -9.19 20.04 10.14
C ILE A 174 -8.39 21.34 10.21
N VAL A 175 -8.21 21.93 11.40
CA VAL A 175 -7.48 23.20 11.55
C VAL A 175 -6.01 23.02 11.17
N VAL A 176 -5.36 21.95 11.65
CA VAL A 176 -3.97 21.61 11.30
C VAL A 176 -3.85 21.39 9.80
N ARG A 177 -4.78 20.67 9.17
CA ARG A 177 -4.77 20.40 7.73
C ARG A 177 -4.92 21.67 6.89
N HIS A 178 -5.70 22.64 7.37
CA HIS A 178 -5.80 23.97 6.74
C HIS A 178 -4.54 24.83 6.96
N ALA A 179 -3.97 24.79 8.17
CA ALA A 179 -2.81 25.59 8.53
C ALA A 179 -1.49 25.06 7.94
N ILE A 180 -1.41 23.75 7.76
CA ILE A 180 -0.29 23.02 7.15
C ILE A 180 -0.87 22.27 5.94
N PRO A 181 -1.07 22.96 4.80
CA PRO A 181 -1.47 22.29 3.57
C PRO A 181 -0.44 21.23 3.21
N PHE A 182 -0.91 20.18 2.56
CA PHE A 182 -0.06 19.04 2.22
C PHE A 182 0.63 19.43 0.94
N THR A 183 1.94 19.59 1.02
CA THR A 183 2.80 19.71 -0.13
C THR A 183 3.44 18.36 -0.36
N ILE A 184 3.36 17.86 -1.60
CA ILE A 184 4.11 16.66 -1.97
C ILE A 184 5.59 16.99 -1.70
N PRO A 185 6.28 16.19 -0.86
CA PRO A 185 7.67 16.46 -0.54
C PRO A 185 8.55 16.28 -1.78
N PRO A 186 9.71 16.95 -1.85
CA PRO A 186 10.67 16.73 -2.93
C PRO A 186 11.10 15.24 -2.96
N PRO A 187 11.19 14.61 -4.16
CA PRO A 187 11.54 13.19 -4.30
C PRO A 187 12.80 12.79 -3.52
N GLU A 188 13.80 13.67 -3.47
CA GLU A 188 15.08 13.44 -2.83
C GLU A 188 14.94 13.08 -1.34
N ARG A 189 13.96 13.67 -0.64
CA ARG A 189 13.69 13.37 0.77
C ARG A 189 13.04 12.00 0.93
N VAL A 190 12.07 11.67 0.09
CA VAL A 190 11.43 10.36 0.12
C VAL A 190 12.46 9.26 -0.18
N ILE A 191 13.33 9.48 -1.16
CA ILE A 191 14.44 8.59 -1.51
C ILE A 191 15.38 8.37 -0.32
N SER A 192 15.71 9.42 0.43
CA SER A 192 16.57 9.31 1.61
C SER A 192 16.03 8.33 2.66
N HIS A 193 14.70 8.22 2.79
CA HIS A 193 14.03 7.27 3.67
C HIS A 193 13.93 5.86 3.08
N LEU A 194 13.87 5.75 1.75
CA LEU A 194 13.79 4.47 1.05
C LEU A 194 15.15 3.78 0.92
N ASN A 195 16.22 4.54 0.71
CA ASN A 195 17.57 4.04 0.47
C ASN A 195 18.06 2.96 1.44
N PRO A 196 17.83 3.05 2.77
CA PRO A 196 18.23 2.00 3.70
C PRO A 196 17.46 0.69 3.53
N VAL A 197 16.23 0.74 3.02
CA VAL A 197 15.30 -0.39 2.94
C VAL A 197 15.32 -1.05 1.56
N LEU A 198 15.62 -0.30 0.49
CA LEU A 198 15.67 -0.80 -0.89
C LEU A 198 16.56 -2.06 -1.07
N PRO A 199 17.77 -2.17 -0.47
CA PRO A 199 18.58 -3.38 -0.58
C PRO A 199 17.92 -4.62 0.01
N ILE A 200 17.14 -4.46 1.09
CA ILE A 200 16.46 -5.57 1.77
C ILE A 200 15.31 -6.08 0.90
N ILE A 201 14.52 -5.16 0.35
CA ILE A 201 13.37 -5.51 -0.50
C ILE A 201 13.85 -6.12 -1.81
N SER A 202 14.84 -5.52 -2.47
CA SER A 202 15.41 -6.05 -3.73
C SER A 202 15.94 -7.47 -3.55
N SER A 203 16.64 -7.76 -2.45
CA SER A 203 17.10 -9.12 -2.12
C SER A 203 15.94 -10.07 -1.86
N SER A 204 14.89 -9.62 -1.16
CA SER A 204 13.68 -10.41 -0.92
C SER A 204 12.97 -10.75 -2.24
N LEU A 205 12.80 -9.75 -3.10
CA LEU A 205 12.18 -9.87 -4.42
C LEU A 205 12.95 -10.83 -5.33
N ALA A 206 14.27 -10.63 -5.45
CA ALA A 206 15.14 -11.47 -6.27
C ALA A 206 15.02 -12.94 -5.86
N ARG A 207 15.02 -13.22 -4.55
CA ARG A 207 14.86 -14.57 -4.01
C ARG A 207 13.48 -15.16 -4.31
N LYS A 208 12.39 -14.41 -4.10
CA LYS A 208 11.03 -14.86 -4.44
C LYS A 208 10.91 -15.19 -5.94
N ILE A 209 11.48 -14.36 -6.81
CA ILE A 209 11.51 -14.58 -8.25
C ILE A 209 12.34 -15.83 -8.60
N PHE A 210 13.52 -15.98 -8.01
CA PHE A 210 14.37 -17.16 -8.23
C PHE A 210 13.68 -18.46 -7.82
N ASP A 211 13.04 -18.49 -6.64
CA ASP A 211 12.25 -19.63 -6.20
C ASP A 211 11.08 -19.91 -7.15
N GLY A 212 10.46 -18.85 -7.68
CA GLY A 212 9.42 -18.93 -8.71
C GLY A 212 9.91 -19.59 -10.00
N LEU A 213 11.04 -19.13 -10.55
CA LEU A 213 11.65 -19.73 -11.74
C LEU A 213 12.01 -21.21 -11.52
N LEU A 214 12.57 -21.54 -10.36
CA LEU A 214 12.92 -22.92 -10.01
C LEU A 214 11.68 -23.81 -9.94
N SER A 215 10.56 -23.30 -9.39
CA SER A 215 9.31 -24.06 -9.38
C SER A 215 8.74 -24.23 -10.78
N LEU A 216 8.75 -23.19 -11.62
CA LEU A 216 8.31 -23.28 -13.03
C LEU A 216 9.04 -24.41 -13.77
N VAL A 217 10.37 -24.45 -13.69
CA VAL A 217 11.19 -25.49 -14.34
C VAL A 217 10.85 -26.88 -13.79
N THR A 218 10.79 -27.00 -12.46
CA THR A 218 10.52 -28.29 -11.79
C THR A 218 9.13 -28.81 -12.14
N ASP A 219 8.13 -27.94 -12.19
CA ASP A 219 6.73 -28.27 -12.47
C ASP A 219 6.53 -28.62 -13.94
N THR A 220 7.15 -27.89 -14.85
CA THR A 220 7.14 -28.19 -16.29
C THR A 220 7.69 -29.59 -16.54
N ILE A 221 8.86 -29.90 -15.97
CA ILE A 221 9.50 -31.22 -16.11
C ILE A 221 8.66 -32.32 -15.46
N THR A 222 8.10 -32.07 -14.29
CA THR A 222 7.23 -33.04 -13.60
C THR A 222 5.98 -33.33 -14.41
N THR A 223 5.42 -32.33 -15.08
CA THR A 223 4.23 -32.46 -15.94
C THR A 223 4.56 -33.22 -17.22
N PHE A 224 5.71 -32.93 -17.86
CA PHE A 224 6.21 -33.77 -18.95
C PHE A 224 6.37 -35.23 -18.50
N ARG A 225 6.93 -35.47 -17.31
CA ARG A 225 7.12 -36.84 -16.78
C ARG A 225 5.80 -37.56 -16.51
N SER A 226 4.79 -36.87 -16.00
CA SER A 226 3.50 -37.48 -15.71
C SER A 226 2.70 -37.80 -16.97
N LYS A 227 2.73 -36.92 -17.97
CA LYS A 227 1.94 -37.07 -19.21
C LYS A 227 2.54 -38.03 -20.23
N THR A 228 3.87 -38.18 -20.28
CA THR A 228 4.54 -38.93 -21.37
C THR A 228 4.72 -40.44 -21.15
N SER A 229 4.45 -40.94 -19.94
CA SER A 229 4.41 -42.37 -19.58
C SER A 229 5.65 -43.22 -20.00
N ARG A 230 5.48 -44.54 -20.20
CA ARG A 230 6.54 -45.49 -20.64
C ARG A 230 7.02 -45.24 -22.07
N LEU A 231 6.30 -44.49 -22.90
CA LEU A 231 6.66 -44.27 -24.30
C LEU A 231 7.91 -43.40 -24.45
N LEU A 232 8.05 -42.36 -23.62
CA LEU A 232 9.25 -41.52 -23.60
C LEU A 232 10.49 -42.33 -23.17
N SER A 233 10.29 -43.30 -22.26
CA SER A 233 11.37 -44.15 -21.79
C SER A 233 12.02 -45.05 -22.87
N ARG A 234 11.37 -45.22 -24.03
CA ARG A 234 11.90 -46.01 -25.15
C ARG A 234 12.88 -45.23 -26.04
N GLY A 235 12.79 -43.90 -26.05
CA GLY A 235 13.67 -43.00 -26.82
C GLY A 235 14.81 -42.39 -26.01
N LEU A 236 14.77 -42.52 -24.68
CA LEU A 236 15.83 -42.11 -23.77
C LEU A 236 16.91 -43.19 -23.63
N SER A 237 18.17 -42.75 -23.60
CA SER A 237 19.32 -43.57 -23.23
C SER A 237 19.24 -44.01 -21.77
N LYS A 238 20.06 -45.02 -21.39
CA LYS A 238 20.12 -45.52 -20.00
C LYS A 238 20.47 -44.43 -19.00
N GLY A 239 21.34 -43.48 -19.36
CA GLY A 239 21.71 -42.33 -18.52
C GLY A 239 20.56 -41.34 -18.35
N GLU A 240 19.91 -40.98 -19.45
CA GLU A 240 18.74 -40.09 -19.43
C GLU A 240 17.59 -40.68 -18.63
N LEU A 241 17.38 -42.00 -18.69
CA LEU A 241 16.37 -42.70 -17.89
C LEU A 241 16.62 -42.62 -16.39
N VAL A 242 17.88 -42.56 -15.94
CA VAL A 242 18.20 -42.42 -14.51
C VAL A 242 17.80 -41.02 -14.04
N ILE A 243 18.18 -39.96 -14.77
CA ILE A 243 17.75 -38.60 -14.46
C ILE A 243 16.23 -38.47 -14.54
N TRP A 244 15.62 -39.02 -15.59
CA TRP A 244 14.18 -39.02 -15.81
C TRP A 244 13.39 -39.84 -14.77
N ARG A 245 14.05 -40.61 -13.90
CA ARG A 245 13.43 -41.36 -12.80
C ARG A 245 13.70 -40.77 -11.42
N LEU A 246 14.51 -39.72 -11.31
CA LEU A 246 14.77 -39.07 -10.01
C LEU A 246 13.47 -38.54 -9.38
N PRO A 247 13.25 -38.68 -8.08
CA PRO A 247 12.19 -37.98 -7.35
C PRO A 247 12.19 -36.48 -7.66
N THR A 248 11.01 -35.85 -7.70
CA THR A 248 10.87 -34.42 -8.00
C THR A 248 11.59 -33.53 -6.99
N THR A 249 11.68 -33.94 -5.73
CA THR A 249 12.48 -33.28 -4.69
C THR A 249 13.96 -33.27 -5.04
N LEU A 250 14.51 -34.42 -5.45
CA LEU A 250 15.90 -34.51 -5.90
C LEU A 250 16.15 -33.77 -7.21
N LEU A 251 15.15 -33.71 -8.11
CA LEU A 251 15.24 -32.85 -9.30
C LEU A 251 15.26 -31.38 -8.92
N LYS A 252 14.45 -30.94 -7.96
CA LYS A 252 14.48 -29.56 -7.48
C LYS A 252 15.82 -29.22 -6.86
N ASP A 253 16.38 -30.10 -6.03
CA ASP A 253 17.71 -29.90 -5.45
C ASP A 253 18.82 -29.97 -6.51
N PHE A 254 18.67 -30.84 -7.51
CA PHE A 254 19.59 -30.96 -8.63
C PHE A 254 19.54 -29.74 -9.54
N PHE A 255 18.35 -29.24 -9.89
CA PHE A 255 18.16 -28.01 -10.67
C PHE A 255 18.58 -26.81 -9.87
N LYS A 256 18.30 -26.76 -8.57
CA LYS A 256 18.86 -25.74 -7.68
C LYS A 256 20.37 -25.77 -7.79
N THR A 257 21.01 -26.93 -7.60
CA THR A 257 22.47 -27.11 -7.72
C THR A 257 23.03 -26.85 -9.14
N ARG A 258 22.25 -27.10 -10.20
CA ARG A 258 22.66 -26.92 -11.61
C ARG A 258 22.41 -25.53 -12.17
N LEU A 259 21.31 -24.88 -11.77
CA LEU A 259 21.13 -23.44 -11.90
C LEU A 259 22.18 -22.72 -11.04
N ILE A 260 22.59 -23.31 -9.90
CA ILE A 260 23.75 -22.91 -9.08
C ILE A 260 25.11 -23.18 -9.75
N PHE A 261 25.23 -23.97 -10.84
CA PHE A 261 26.48 -23.99 -11.61
C PHE A 261 26.68 -22.73 -12.46
N GLY A 262 25.71 -21.81 -12.48
CA GLY A 262 25.97 -20.38 -12.48
C GLY A 262 25.77 -19.85 -11.05
N PRO A 263 26.77 -19.87 -10.16
CA PRO A 263 26.67 -19.23 -8.83
C PRO A 263 26.33 -17.73 -8.92
N ASP A 264 26.30 -17.19 -10.12
CA ASP A 264 25.89 -15.85 -10.45
C ASP A 264 24.39 -15.64 -10.69
N LEU A 265 23.49 -16.62 -10.88
CA LEU A 265 22.12 -16.23 -11.30
C LEU A 265 21.32 -15.54 -10.19
N GLU A 266 21.21 -16.15 -8.99
CA GLU A 266 20.52 -15.52 -7.85
C GLU A 266 21.25 -14.23 -7.45
N ASP A 267 22.58 -14.26 -7.41
CA ASP A 267 23.40 -13.10 -7.07
C ASP A 267 23.36 -12.01 -8.14
N ALA A 268 23.32 -12.34 -9.43
CA ALA A 268 23.18 -11.38 -10.53
C ALA A 268 21.77 -10.83 -10.57
N LEU A 269 20.75 -11.64 -10.32
CA LEU A 269 19.37 -11.15 -10.18
C LEU A 269 19.28 -10.19 -9.00
N ASN A 270 19.88 -10.53 -7.87
CA ASN A 270 19.93 -9.65 -6.70
C ASN A 270 20.70 -8.35 -7.01
N ARG A 271 21.91 -8.44 -7.60
CA ARG A 271 22.72 -7.28 -7.99
C ARG A 271 21.97 -6.39 -9.00
N ALA A 272 21.37 -6.98 -10.03
CA ALA A 272 20.65 -6.26 -11.07
C ALA A 272 19.37 -5.64 -10.54
N MET A 273 18.54 -6.37 -9.79
CA MET A 273 17.35 -5.83 -9.13
C MET A 273 17.70 -4.69 -8.20
N ARG A 274 18.77 -4.84 -7.42
CA ARG A 274 19.28 -3.77 -6.56
C ARG A 274 19.73 -2.56 -7.36
N SER A 275 20.55 -2.74 -8.41
CA SER A 275 21.03 -1.63 -9.25
C SER A 275 19.86 -0.92 -9.93
N GLN A 276 18.98 -1.68 -10.59
CA GLN A 276 17.83 -1.16 -11.32
C GLN A 276 16.85 -0.45 -10.39
N LEU A 277 16.47 -1.03 -9.25
CA LEU A 277 15.62 -0.33 -8.29
C LEU A 277 16.31 0.92 -7.74
N GLN A 278 17.60 0.89 -7.44
CA GLN A 278 18.31 2.07 -6.95
C GLN A 278 18.42 3.19 -8.00
N GLU A 279 18.69 2.84 -9.26
CA GLU A 279 18.80 3.78 -10.38
C GLU A 279 17.44 4.32 -10.81
N GLN A 280 16.39 3.49 -10.77
CA GLN A 280 15.06 3.83 -11.28
C GLN A 280 14.13 4.45 -10.23
N VAL A 281 14.41 4.32 -8.93
CA VAL A 281 13.54 4.89 -7.88
C VAL A 281 13.46 6.43 -7.97
N ASP A 282 14.56 7.13 -8.26
CA ASP A 282 14.52 8.59 -8.44
C ASP A 282 13.65 9.04 -9.64
N PRO A 283 13.90 8.57 -10.88
CA PRO A 283 13.08 8.95 -12.02
C PRO A 283 11.62 8.46 -11.87
N LEU A 284 11.38 7.31 -11.25
CA LEU A 284 10.04 6.83 -10.93
C LEU A 284 9.32 7.80 -9.99
N LEU A 285 9.92 8.16 -8.86
CA LEU A 285 9.29 9.05 -7.90
C LEU A 285 9.08 10.45 -8.48
N ARG A 286 10.04 10.97 -9.27
CA ARG A 286 9.86 12.23 -10.01
C ARG A 286 8.66 12.16 -10.94
N ARG A 287 8.53 11.09 -11.72
CA ARG A 287 7.41 10.89 -12.64
C ARG A 287 6.09 10.81 -11.87
N VAL A 288 6.00 9.95 -10.86
CA VAL A 288 4.82 9.76 -10.01
C VAL A 288 4.40 11.08 -9.35
N PHE A 289 5.33 11.83 -8.76
CA PHE A 289 5.01 13.10 -8.10
C PHE A 289 4.66 14.20 -9.08
N THR A 290 5.29 14.23 -10.27
CA THR A 290 4.92 15.16 -11.35
C THR A 290 3.50 14.87 -11.84
N MET A 291 3.18 13.60 -12.10
CA MET A 291 1.83 13.18 -12.51
C MET A 291 0.79 13.56 -11.45
N ALA A 292 1.05 13.22 -10.19
CA ALA A 292 0.16 13.56 -9.07
C ALA A 292 0.02 15.07 -8.82
N SER A 293 1.01 15.88 -9.21
CA SER A 293 0.96 17.34 -9.11
C SER A 293 0.19 17.99 -10.26
N GLN A 294 0.18 17.36 -11.44
CA GLN A 294 -0.40 17.89 -12.69
C GLN A 294 -1.80 17.36 -12.98
N SER A 295 -2.19 16.23 -12.40
CA SER A 295 -3.51 15.62 -12.61
C SER A 295 -4.59 16.28 -11.76
N GLU A 296 -5.87 16.03 -12.11
CA GLU A 296 -7.03 16.30 -11.23
C GLU A 296 -6.87 15.63 -9.85
N GLU A 297 -5.92 14.69 -9.69
CA GLU A 297 -5.57 14.04 -8.42
C GLU A 297 -4.93 15.00 -7.41
N SER A 298 -4.40 16.15 -7.84
CA SER A 298 -3.96 17.21 -6.92
C SER A 298 -5.12 17.71 -6.05
N ASP A 299 -6.33 17.83 -6.62
CA ASP A 299 -7.54 18.13 -5.85
C ASP A 299 -7.90 16.98 -4.92
N HIS A 300 -7.71 15.73 -5.35
CA HIS A 300 -7.91 14.56 -4.50
C HIS A 300 -6.96 14.55 -3.29
N ILE A 301 -5.67 14.86 -3.46
CA ILE A 301 -4.68 14.97 -2.37
C ILE A 301 -5.10 16.07 -1.39
N GLN A 302 -5.50 17.25 -1.90
CA GLN A 302 -5.98 18.34 -1.06
C GLN A 302 -7.32 18.01 -0.37
N ASN A 303 -8.07 17.04 -0.86
CA ASN A 303 -9.32 16.56 -0.24
C ASN A 303 -9.10 15.42 0.75
N ARG A 304 -7.87 14.86 0.87
CA ARG A 304 -7.55 13.86 1.89
C ARG A 304 -7.23 14.52 3.22
N LEU A 305 -7.87 14.01 4.27
CA LEU A 305 -7.52 14.31 5.65
C LEU A 305 -6.37 13.43 6.14
N TRP A 306 -6.37 12.16 5.72
CA TRP A 306 -5.44 11.15 6.20
C TRP A 306 -4.25 10.99 5.28
N VAL A 307 -3.06 10.94 5.87
CA VAL A 307 -1.81 10.77 5.11
C VAL A 307 -1.67 9.34 4.58
N HIS A 308 -2.26 8.32 5.23
CA HIS A 308 -2.23 6.95 4.72
C HIS A 308 -3.05 6.76 3.43
N ASP A 309 -4.07 7.61 3.19
CA ASP A 309 -4.85 7.62 1.93
C ASP A 309 -3.98 7.94 0.71
N LEU A 310 -2.78 8.50 0.92
CA LEU A 310 -1.82 8.76 -0.16
C LEU A 310 -1.31 7.47 -0.81
N GLY A 311 -1.27 6.35 -0.08
CA GLY A 311 -0.93 5.05 -0.65
C GLY A 311 -1.91 4.67 -1.77
N CYS A 312 -3.17 5.07 -1.67
CA CYS A 312 -4.16 4.85 -2.73
C CYS A 312 -3.96 5.76 -3.94
N ILE A 313 -3.33 6.93 -3.77
CA ILE A 313 -3.09 7.90 -4.85
C ILE A 313 -1.80 7.54 -5.60
N PHE A 314 -0.70 7.34 -4.87
CA PHE A 314 0.58 7.02 -5.49
C PHE A 314 0.71 5.54 -5.84
N GLY A 315 -0.01 4.67 -5.13
CA GLY A 315 0.11 3.22 -5.25
C GLY A 315 -0.04 2.72 -6.68
N PRO A 316 -1.17 2.99 -7.38
CA PRO A 316 -1.35 2.52 -8.75
C PRO A 316 -0.21 2.94 -9.70
N LEU A 317 0.23 4.20 -9.61
CA LEU A 317 1.32 4.71 -10.43
C LEU A 317 2.66 4.04 -10.10
N VAL A 318 2.98 3.90 -8.81
CA VAL A 318 4.21 3.25 -8.36
C VAL A 318 4.22 1.77 -8.76
N ARG A 319 3.12 1.04 -8.57
CA ARG A 319 3.05 -0.39 -8.92
C ARG A 319 3.21 -0.62 -10.42
N ARG A 320 2.56 0.19 -11.26
CA ARG A 320 2.69 0.08 -12.72
C ARG A 320 4.14 0.23 -13.18
N GLU A 321 4.84 1.27 -12.70
CA GLU A 321 6.23 1.50 -13.09
C GLU A 321 7.17 0.45 -12.49
N LEU A 322 6.94 0.03 -11.23
CA LEU A 322 7.70 -1.06 -10.62
C LEU A 322 7.54 -2.37 -11.38
N LEU A 323 6.34 -2.68 -11.87
CA LEU A 323 6.08 -3.91 -12.64
C LEU A 323 6.94 -3.97 -13.89
N LYS A 324 7.04 -2.86 -14.61
CA LYS A 324 7.91 -2.76 -15.78
C LYS A 324 9.37 -2.96 -15.41
N ILE A 325 9.86 -2.30 -14.36
CA ILE A 325 11.25 -2.42 -13.89
C ILE A 325 11.57 -3.87 -13.53
N VAL A 326 10.70 -4.53 -12.76
CA VAL A 326 10.90 -5.90 -12.31
C VAL A 326 10.95 -6.87 -13.49
N TRP A 327 9.99 -6.79 -14.41
CA TRP A 327 9.97 -7.69 -15.55
C TRP A 327 11.13 -7.46 -16.52
N THR A 328 11.44 -6.20 -16.81
CA THR A 328 12.59 -5.85 -17.66
C THR A 328 13.89 -6.37 -17.06
N THR A 329 14.11 -6.12 -15.76
CA THR A 329 15.32 -6.57 -15.07
C THR A 329 15.41 -8.10 -15.03
N LEU A 330 14.30 -8.79 -14.77
CA LEU A 330 14.24 -10.24 -14.75
C LEU A 330 14.65 -10.82 -16.10
N LEU A 331 14.05 -10.34 -17.20
CA LEU A 331 14.37 -10.82 -18.53
C LEU A 331 15.80 -10.48 -18.94
N GLN A 332 16.33 -9.30 -18.58
CA GLN A 332 17.70 -8.90 -18.91
C GLN A 332 18.73 -9.78 -18.20
N VAL A 333 18.50 -10.10 -16.93
CA VAL A 333 19.39 -10.98 -16.16
C VAL A 333 19.39 -12.38 -16.74
N LEU A 334 18.20 -12.89 -17.09
CA LEU A 334 18.08 -14.19 -17.74
C LEU A 334 18.77 -14.16 -19.10
N GLU A 335 18.53 -13.15 -19.94
CA GLU A 335 19.17 -13.04 -21.25
C GLU A 335 20.70 -12.99 -21.13
N ALA A 336 21.24 -12.13 -20.26
CA ALA A 336 22.68 -12.00 -20.03
C ALA A 336 23.31 -13.31 -19.53
N GLY A 337 22.62 -14.06 -18.66
CA GLY A 337 23.08 -15.36 -18.18
C GLY A 337 23.16 -16.44 -19.27
N TYR A 338 22.47 -16.24 -20.40
CA TYR A 338 22.40 -17.20 -21.51
C TYR A 338 23.00 -16.68 -22.83
N ALA A 339 23.35 -15.39 -22.93
CA ALA A 339 23.87 -14.77 -24.15
C ALA A 339 25.24 -15.34 -24.57
N ASP A 340 26.11 -15.65 -23.61
CA ASP A 340 27.46 -16.16 -23.86
C ASP A 340 27.51 -17.68 -24.12
N ILE A 341 26.35 -18.36 -24.08
CA ILE A 341 26.27 -19.81 -24.28
C ILE A 341 26.22 -20.11 -25.77
N ASP A 342 27.36 -20.54 -26.34
CA ASP A 342 27.40 -21.15 -27.67
C ASP A 342 26.74 -22.55 -27.60
N THR A 343 25.46 -22.59 -27.94
CA THR A 343 24.61 -23.78 -27.97
C THR A 343 25.19 -24.90 -28.83
N LYS A 344 25.84 -24.53 -29.94
CA LYS A 344 26.48 -25.44 -30.88
C LYS A 344 27.77 -26.00 -30.31
N ALA A 345 28.61 -25.16 -29.70
CA ALA A 345 29.82 -25.62 -29.02
C ALA A 345 29.51 -26.58 -27.85
N ILE A 346 28.43 -26.35 -27.09
CA ILE A 346 28.00 -27.29 -26.04
C ILE A 346 27.59 -28.64 -26.64
N SER A 347 26.78 -28.62 -27.70
CA SER A 347 26.39 -29.84 -28.39
C SER A 347 27.61 -30.62 -28.91
N ASP A 348 28.53 -29.91 -29.58
CA ASP A 348 29.76 -30.48 -30.13
C ASP A 348 30.69 -31.03 -29.03
N GLN A 349 30.77 -30.37 -27.88
CA GLN A 349 31.52 -30.84 -26.72
C GLN A 349 30.90 -32.11 -26.11
N VAL A 350 29.58 -32.21 -26.00
CA VAL A 350 28.88 -33.41 -25.50
C VAL A 350 29.09 -34.59 -26.46
N VAL A 351 29.05 -34.35 -27.77
CA VAL A 351 29.35 -35.36 -28.80
C VAL A 351 30.82 -35.78 -28.70
N ALA A 352 31.77 -34.84 -28.62
CA ALA A 352 33.20 -35.14 -28.53
C ALA A 352 33.56 -35.90 -27.24
N ALA A 353 32.94 -35.57 -26.10
CA ALA A 353 33.13 -36.28 -24.84
C ALA A 353 32.69 -37.75 -24.92
N SER A 354 31.65 -38.04 -25.69
CA SER A 354 31.18 -39.42 -25.91
C SER A 354 32.17 -40.30 -26.68
N THR A 355 33.00 -39.69 -27.54
CA THR A 355 34.03 -40.41 -28.32
C THR A 355 35.32 -40.70 -27.55
N LYS A 356 35.58 -40.02 -26.43
CA LYS A 356 36.85 -40.12 -25.69
C LYS A 356 36.87 -41.17 -24.55
N GLY A 357 35.85 -42.03 -24.44
CA GLY A 357 35.84 -43.15 -23.49
C GLY A 357 35.82 -42.75 -22.00
N VAL A 358 35.57 -41.48 -21.67
CA VAL A 358 35.40 -41.03 -20.29
C VAL A 358 34.03 -41.52 -19.81
N PRO A 359 33.96 -42.26 -18.68
CA PRO A 359 32.71 -42.81 -18.18
C PRO A 359 31.91 -41.72 -17.46
N TYR A 360 31.48 -40.69 -18.19
CA TYR A 360 30.35 -39.89 -17.74
C TYR A 360 29.08 -40.69 -18.07
N PRO A 361 28.26 -41.07 -17.08
CA PRO A 361 27.02 -41.84 -17.29
C PRO A 361 25.93 -41.08 -18.08
N LEU A 362 26.28 -39.93 -18.67
CA LEU A 362 25.43 -38.97 -19.39
C LEU A 362 26.04 -38.53 -20.72
N SER A 363 26.85 -39.38 -21.38
CA SER A 363 27.49 -39.06 -22.66
C SER A 363 26.87 -39.87 -23.80
N GLY A 364 26.65 -39.22 -24.96
CA GLY A 364 26.11 -39.85 -26.17
C GLY A 364 25.34 -38.87 -27.07
N ALA A 365 25.22 -39.20 -28.36
CA ALA A 365 24.48 -38.41 -29.36
C ALA A 365 23.05 -38.04 -28.92
N SER A 366 22.41 -38.95 -28.18
CA SER A 366 21.10 -38.77 -27.58
C SER A 366 21.07 -37.62 -26.55
N VAL A 367 22.04 -37.58 -25.66
CA VAL A 367 22.13 -36.52 -24.65
C VAL A 367 22.52 -35.18 -25.28
N ALA A 368 23.35 -35.22 -26.33
CA ALA A 368 23.72 -34.03 -27.10
C ALA A 368 22.50 -33.38 -27.77
N GLN A 369 21.67 -34.16 -28.48
CA GLN A 369 20.44 -33.63 -29.09
C GLN A 369 19.49 -33.07 -28.01
N LEU A 370 19.28 -33.77 -26.89
CA LEU A 370 18.38 -33.28 -25.84
C LEU A 370 18.89 -31.95 -25.26
N THR A 371 20.19 -31.86 -24.98
CA THR A 371 20.85 -30.63 -24.48
C THR A 371 20.74 -29.50 -25.50
N CYS A 372 20.99 -29.77 -26.78
CA CYS A 372 20.87 -28.80 -27.87
C CYS A 372 19.44 -28.25 -27.96
N VAL A 373 18.42 -29.12 -27.93
CA VAL A 373 17.01 -28.72 -28.00
C VAL A 373 16.64 -27.75 -26.88
N TRP A 374 16.99 -28.05 -25.63
CA TRP A 374 16.64 -27.18 -24.50
C TRP A 374 17.44 -25.87 -24.49
N ASN A 375 18.71 -25.90 -24.90
CA ASN A 375 19.53 -24.70 -24.99
C ASN A 375 19.05 -23.76 -26.10
N GLU A 376 18.78 -24.28 -27.30
CA GLU A 376 18.23 -23.51 -28.43
C GLU A 376 16.86 -22.92 -28.08
N ALA A 377 16.02 -23.71 -27.41
CA ALA A 377 14.72 -23.26 -26.95
C ALA A 377 14.83 -22.07 -25.98
N LEU A 378 15.71 -22.14 -24.98
CA LEU A 378 15.92 -21.04 -24.03
C LEU A 378 16.54 -19.80 -24.71
N HIS A 379 17.49 -20.01 -25.62
CA HIS A 379 18.17 -18.92 -26.33
C HIS A 379 17.20 -18.08 -27.18
N HIS A 380 16.17 -18.69 -27.77
CA HIS A 380 15.15 -17.99 -28.55
C HIS A 380 13.98 -17.47 -27.70
N ALA A 381 13.73 -18.04 -26.53
CA ALA A 381 12.62 -17.65 -25.65
C ALA A 381 12.78 -16.23 -25.10
N LEU A 382 13.98 -15.92 -24.59
CA LEU A 382 14.23 -14.71 -23.81
C LEU A 382 14.20 -13.43 -24.66
N PRO A 383 14.83 -13.39 -25.86
CA PRO A 383 14.71 -12.22 -26.73
C PRO A 383 13.27 -12.00 -27.22
N ALA A 384 12.52 -13.08 -27.50
CA ALA A 384 11.12 -12.95 -27.91
C ALA A 384 10.25 -12.38 -26.78
N ALA A 385 10.44 -12.86 -25.55
CA ALA A 385 9.82 -12.31 -24.35
C ALA A 385 10.17 -10.84 -24.13
N MET A 386 11.44 -10.45 -24.35
CA MET A 386 11.90 -9.07 -24.18
C MET A 386 11.24 -8.12 -25.19
N ASN A 387 11.21 -8.51 -26.47
CA ASN A 387 10.61 -7.69 -27.53
C ASN A 387 9.13 -7.40 -27.24
N MET A 388 8.39 -8.34 -26.67
CA MET A 388 6.99 -8.14 -26.27
C MET A 388 6.84 -7.01 -25.25
N ILE A 389 7.71 -6.94 -24.23
CA ILE A 389 7.65 -5.89 -23.20
C ILE A 389 8.02 -4.52 -23.81
N CYS A 390 8.98 -4.49 -24.74
CA CYS A 390 9.39 -3.25 -25.40
C CYS A 390 8.34 -2.71 -26.39
N GLU A 391 7.63 -3.57 -27.10
CA GLU A 391 6.58 -3.17 -28.06
C GLU A 391 5.33 -2.59 -27.37
N ASP A 392 4.98 -3.11 -26.19
CA ASP A 392 3.88 -2.57 -25.37
C ASP A 392 4.15 -1.12 -24.90
N ASP A 393 5.42 -0.71 -24.76
CA ASP A 393 5.79 0.65 -24.34
C ASP A 393 5.49 1.71 -25.42
N GLU A 394 5.57 1.35 -26.71
CA GLU A 394 5.19 2.25 -27.80
C GLU A 394 3.67 2.37 -27.94
N ALA A 395 2.94 1.27 -27.73
CA ALA A 395 1.48 1.21 -27.85
C ALA A 395 0.74 1.80 -26.62
N ALA A 396 1.31 1.69 -25.42
CA ALA A 396 0.70 2.16 -24.16
C ALA A 396 0.83 3.68 -23.91
N SER A 397 1.31 4.44 -24.89
CA SER A 397 1.36 5.91 -24.86
C SER A 397 -0.03 6.58 -24.87
N ASN A 398 -1.12 5.81 -24.86
CA ASN A 398 -2.49 6.28 -24.64
C ASN A 398 -3.04 5.82 -23.26
N PRO A 399 -2.95 6.66 -22.21
CA PRO A 399 -3.36 6.30 -20.86
C PRO A 399 -4.88 6.45 -20.73
N LYS A 400 -5.64 5.39 -21.03
CA LYS A 400 -7.09 5.37 -20.76
C LYS A 400 -7.56 4.28 -19.80
N SER A 401 -6.70 3.35 -19.40
CA SER A 401 -7.03 2.45 -18.29
C SER A 401 -6.57 3.10 -16.99
N THR A 402 -7.49 3.80 -16.32
CA THR A 402 -7.34 4.16 -14.91
C THR A 402 -7.24 2.86 -14.11
N LEU A 403 -6.06 2.56 -13.58
CA LEU A 403 -5.88 1.51 -12.56
C LEU A 403 -6.44 2.05 -11.24
N ASP A 404 -7.76 2.03 -11.11
CA ASP A 404 -8.43 2.54 -9.91
C ASP A 404 -8.54 1.46 -8.81
N ASN A 405 -8.40 0.17 -9.16
CA ASN A 405 -8.54 -0.94 -8.22
C ASN A 405 -7.39 -1.98 -8.30
N LEU A 406 -7.15 -2.68 -7.18
CA LEU A 406 -6.22 -3.79 -7.03
C LEU A 406 -6.54 -4.96 -7.98
N ASP A 407 -7.82 -5.15 -8.31
CA ASP A 407 -8.25 -6.16 -9.28
C ASP A 407 -7.77 -5.84 -10.70
N ASP A 408 -7.71 -4.54 -11.06
CA ASP A 408 -7.20 -4.10 -12.36
C ASP A 408 -5.69 -4.31 -12.45
N GLU A 409 -4.97 -4.14 -11.34
CA GLU A 409 -3.54 -4.43 -11.23
C GLU A 409 -3.24 -5.91 -11.40
N GLN A 410 -3.95 -6.77 -10.67
CA GLN A 410 -3.77 -8.20 -10.78
C GLN A 410 -4.09 -8.67 -12.21
N THR A 411 -5.09 -8.07 -12.85
CA THR A 411 -5.45 -8.34 -14.25
C THR A 411 -4.34 -7.92 -15.19
N MET A 412 -3.83 -6.69 -15.08
CA MET A 412 -2.72 -6.16 -15.89
C MET A 412 -1.47 -7.03 -15.76
N HIS A 413 -1.13 -7.44 -14.54
CA HIS A 413 0.03 -8.28 -14.31
C HIS A 413 -0.15 -9.69 -14.89
N LYS A 414 -1.33 -10.29 -14.73
CA LYS A 414 -1.66 -11.56 -15.37
C LYS A 414 -1.59 -11.47 -16.88
N GLU A 415 -2.09 -10.40 -17.46
CA GLU A 415 -2.03 -10.15 -18.90
C GLU A 415 -0.58 -10.05 -19.37
N MET A 416 0.24 -9.26 -18.70
CA MET A 416 1.66 -9.11 -19.04
C MET A 416 2.42 -10.44 -18.90
N PHE A 417 2.20 -11.17 -17.80
CA PHE A 417 2.74 -12.52 -17.61
C PHE A 417 2.34 -13.45 -18.76
N ASN A 418 1.05 -13.49 -19.09
CA ASN A 418 0.51 -14.40 -20.10
C ASN A 418 1.01 -14.06 -21.50
N ASN A 419 1.12 -12.78 -21.84
CA ASN A 419 1.67 -12.35 -23.12
C ASN A 419 3.13 -12.77 -23.25
N VAL A 420 3.97 -12.44 -22.26
CA VAL A 420 5.38 -12.83 -22.21
C VAL A 420 5.55 -14.35 -22.27
N PHE A 421 4.75 -15.09 -21.49
CA PHE A 421 4.81 -16.54 -21.43
C PHE A 421 4.40 -17.20 -22.76
N ASN A 422 3.34 -16.72 -23.40
CA ASN A 422 2.87 -17.26 -24.67
C ASN A 422 3.88 -17.03 -25.80
N VAL A 423 4.44 -15.82 -25.89
CA VAL A 423 5.47 -15.48 -26.88
C VAL A 423 6.71 -16.36 -26.66
N ALA A 424 7.17 -16.48 -25.41
CA ALA A 424 8.28 -17.36 -25.07
C ALA A 424 7.99 -18.83 -25.43
N ARG A 425 6.82 -19.35 -25.07
CA ARG A 425 6.39 -20.73 -25.38
C ARG A 425 6.44 -21.03 -26.88
N ASP A 426 5.95 -20.10 -27.70
CA ASP A 426 5.88 -20.31 -29.14
C ASP A 426 7.27 -20.27 -29.77
N ALA A 427 8.15 -19.36 -29.32
CA ALA A 427 9.56 -19.32 -29.71
C ALA A 427 10.31 -20.61 -29.29
N ILE A 428 10.12 -21.07 -28.05
CA ILE A 428 10.67 -22.34 -27.52
C ILE A 428 10.25 -23.51 -28.41
N LEU A 429 8.96 -23.61 -28.77
CA LEU A 429 8.45 -24.70 -29.59
C LEU A 429 9.08 -24.71 -30.99
N GLN A 430 9.21 -23.54 -31.62
CA GLN A 430 9.80 -23.41 -32.95
C GLN A 430 11.29 -23.79 -32.92
N ALA A 431 12.05 -23.22 -32.00
CA ALA A 431 13.48 -23.51 -31.83
C ALA A 431 13.73 -24.98 -31.47
N ALA A 432 12.93 -25.56 -30.59
CA ALA A 432 13.03 -26.97 -30.21
C ALA A 432 12.79 -27.92 -31.41
N LYS A 433 11.77 -27.63 -32.23
CA LYS A 433 11.50 -28.41 -33.45
C LYS A 433 12.63 -28.29 -34.47
N GLN A 434 13.15 -27.09 -34.65
CA GLN A 434 14.28 -26.82 -35.54
C GLN A 434 15.53 -27.59 -35.09
N ALA A 435 15.87 -27.51 -33.81
CA ALA A 435 16.99 -28.24 -33.22
C ALA A 435 16.86 -29.76 -33.40
N VAL A 436 15.66 -30.33 -33.21
CA VAL A 436 15.41 -31.76 -33.47
C VAL A 436 15.59 -32.11 -34.95
N SER A 437 15.13 -31.25 -35.86
CA SER A 437 15.32 -31.45 -37.31
C SER A 437 16.80 -31.45 -37.69
N ASP A 438 17.55 -30.44 -37.23
CA ASP A 438 18.96 -30.25 -37.57
C ASP A 438 19.86 -31.35 -37.00
N THR A 439 19.52 -31.86 -35.82
CA THR A 439 20.22 -32.99 -35.18
C THR A 439 19.64 -34.35 -35.59
N GLY A 440 18.58 -34.39 -36.40
CA GLY A 440 17.91 -35.62 -36.83
C GLY A 440 18.83 -36.58 -37.60
N CYS A 441 19.83 -36.05 -38.31
CA CYS A 441 20.86 -36.83 -39.01
C CYS A 441 21.78 -37.62 -38.06
N ILE A 442 21.83 -37.26 -36.77
CA ILE A 442 22.73 -37.85 -35.76
C ILE A 442 22.17 -39.17 -35.20
N SER A 443 20.87 -39.43 -35.33
CA SER A 443 20.23 -40.65 -34.82
C SER A 443 19.23 -41.23 -35.81
N SER A 444 19.58 -42.34 -36.45
CA SER A 444 18.66 -43.13 -37.28
C SER A 444 17.64 -43.95 -36.47
N ASP A 445 17.53 -43.70 -35.16
CA ASP A 445 16.65 -44.46 -34.28
C ASP A 445 15.19 -43.98 -34.41
N SER A 446 14.38 -44.79 -35.09
CA SER A 446 12.92 -44.63 -35.19
C SER A 446 12.23 -44.37 -33.83
N ARG A 447 12.71 -44.99 -32.74
CA ARG A 447 12.13 -44.83 -31.40
C ARG A 447 12.27 -43.40 -30.87
N ARG A 448 13.32 -42.71 -31.28
CA ARG A 448 13.61 -41.34 -30.88
C ARG A 448 12.77 -40.33 -31.66
N SER A 449 12.52 -40.60 -32.95
CA SER A 449 11.54 -39.84 -33.72
C SER A 449 10.14 -39.96 -33.11
N ASP A 450 9.73 -41.17 -32.73
CA ASP A 450 8.44 -41.41 -32.09
C ASP A 450 8.35 -40.75 -30.71
N MET A 451 9.45 -40.71 -29.95
CA MET A 451 9.54 -39.96 -28.69
C MET A 451 9.24 -38.47 -28.90
N TRP A 452 9.87 -37.82 -29.89
CA TRP A 452 9.64 -36.40 -30.14
C TRP A 452 8.22 -36.11 -30.64
N LYS A 453 7.63 -36.97 -31.49
CA LYS A 453 6.22 -36.85 -31.87
C LYS A 453 5.29 -36.83 -30.66
N GLU A 454 5.56 -37.69 -29.68
CA GLU A 454 4.81 -37.72 -28.42
C GLU A 454 5.05 -36.47 -27.57
N VAL A 455 6.30 -35.99 -27.45
CA VAL A 455 6.60 -34.73 -26.75
C VAL A 455 5.83 -33.56 -27.37
N TRP A 456 5.75 -33.49 -28.71
CA TRP A 456 5.02 -32.44 -29.42
C TRP A 456 3.51 -32.57 -29.28
N SER A 457 2.96 -33.80 -29.19
CA SER A 457 1.51 -34.01 -29.06
C SER A 457 0.99 -33.50 -27.72
N ILE A 458 1.79 -33.61 -26.66
CA ILE A 458 1.41 -33.16 -25.31
C ILE A 458 1.94 -31.76 -24.94
N TRP A 459 2.72 -31.13 -25.82
CA TRP A 459 3.37 -29.85 -25.55
C TRP A 459 2.39 -28.76 -25.07
N PRO A 460 1.27 -28.48 -25.78
CA PRO A 460 0.35 -27.41 -25.37
C PRO A 460 -0.21 -27.66 -23.96
N ASP A 461 -0.51 -28.93 -23.69
CA ASP A 461 -1.07 -29.45 -22.46
C ASP A 461 -0.15 -29.32 -21.25
N VAL A 462 1.16 -29.49 -21.45
CA VAL A 462 2.17 -29.33 -20.41
C VAL A 462 2.38 -27.86 -20.11
N TRP A 463 2.52 -27.04 -21.15
CA TRP A 463 2.77 -25.61 -20.99
C TRP A 463 1.57 -24.87 -20.43
N ALA A 464 0.33 -25.25 -20.75
CA ALA A 464 -0.87 -24.69 -20.12
C ALA A 464 -0.91 -24.98 -18.59
N SER A 465 -0.49 -26.19 -18.19
CA SER A 465 -0.41 -26.54 -16.77
C SER A 465 0.71 -25.79 -16.05
N ALA A 466 1.87 -25.62 -16.70
CA ALA A 466 2.99 -24.86 -16.16
C ALA A 466 2.66 -23.36 -16.05
N GLN A 467 1.96 -22.82 -17.05
CA GLN A 467 1.49 -21.43 -17.09
C GLN A 467 0.59 -21.13 -15.91
N ALA A 468 -0.50 -21.89 -15.72
CA ALA A 468 -1.47 -21.62 -14.65
C ALA A 468 -0.82 -21.59 -13.26
N LYS A 469 0.05 -22.56 -12.98
CA LYS A 469 0.74 -22.66 -11.68
C LYS A 469 1.79 -21.56 -11.48
N THR A 470 2.50 -21.20 -12.55
CA THR A 470 3.54 -20.17 -12.49
C THR A 470 2.94 -18.78 -12.45
N GLU A 471 1.83 -18.55 -13.16
CA GLU A 471 1.06 -17.31 -13.10
C GLU A 471 0.68 -17.04 -11.64
N GLU A 472 0.00 -17.98 -10.98
CA GLU A 472 -0.46 -17.80 -9.59
C GLU A 472 0.70 -17.42 -8.65
N MET A 473 1.82 -18.13 -8.74
CA MET A 473 2.96 -17.94 -7.86
C MET A 473 3.77 -16.68 -8.18
N ALA A 474 4.09 -16.43 -9.46
CA ALA A 474 4.89 -15.29 -9.89
C ALA A 474 4.10 -13.99 -9.73
N VAL A 475 2.84 -13.98 -10.20
CA VAL A 475 1.95 -12.84 -10.03
C VAL A 475 1.74 -12.54 -8.56
N GLY A 476 1.43 -13.55 -7.74
CA GLY A 476 1.23 -13.37 -6.30
C GLY A 476 2.47 -12.80 -5.59
N SER A 477 3.65 -13.37 -5.84
CA SER A 477 4.89 -12.97 -5.15
C SER A 477 5.33 -11.55 -5.49
N ILE A 478 5.26 -11.18 -6.77
CA ILE A 478 5.63 -9.84 -7.24
C ILE A 478 4.59 -8.81 -6.76
N THR A 479 3.29 -9.13 -6.79
CA THR A 479 2.21 -8.23 -6.31
C THR A 479 2.33 -7.94 -4.81
N GLU A 480 2.64 -8.97 -4.00
CA GLU A 480 2.89 -8.81 -2.57
C GLU A 480 4.07 -7.84 -2.32
N THR A 481 5.20 -8.06 -3.01
CA THR A 481 6.37 -7.19 -2.85
C THR A 481 6.15 -5.79 -3.39
N MET A 482 5.37 -5.60 -4.45
CA MET A 482 4.97 -4.27 -4.92
C MET A 482 4.15 -3.52 -3.88
N SER A 483 3.23 -4.23 -3.20
CA SER A 483 2.46 -3.64 -2.10
C SER A 483 3.36 -3.20 -0.95
N GLU A 484 4.36 -4.02 -0.58
CA GLU A 484 5.38 -3.64 0.40
C GLU A 484 6.16 -2.37 -0.01
N ILE A 485 6.55 -2.27 -1.29
CA ILE A 485 7.27 -1.08 -1.80
C ILE A 485 6.37 0.16 -1.78
N VAL A 486 5.11 0.05 -2.21
CA VAL A 486 4.14 1.15 -2.17
C VAL A 486 3.94 1.65 -0.75
N ASP A 487 3.77 0.74 0.21
CA ASP A 487 3.60 1.11 1.61
C ASP A 487 4.84 1.84 2.14
N LEU A 488 6.03 1.41 1.73
CA LEU A 488 7.26 2.09 2.09
C LEU A 488 7.41 3.45 1.43
N VAL A 489 7.01 3.60 0.15
CA VAL A 489 6.97 4.91 -0.53
C VAL A 489 5.99 5.83 0.19
N ALA A 490 4.78 5.35 0.49
CA ALA A 490 3.78 6.10 1.25
C ALA A 490 4.35 6.54 2.60
N MET A 491 4.94 5.61 3.37
CA MET A 491 5.60 5.90 4.65
C MET A 491 6.77 6.89 4.51
N GLY A 492 7.55 6.81 3.43
CA GLY A 492 8.60 7.77 3.11
C GLY A 492 8.04 9.17 2.87
N VAL A 493 6.92 9.28 2.16
CA VAL A 493 6.18 10.54 1.99
C VAL A 493 5.67 11.06 3.35
N ILE A 494 5.08 10.20 4.19
CA ILE A 494 4.60 10.59 5.53
C ILE A 494 5.75 11.19 6.36
N LYS A 495 6.90 10.52 6.38
CA LYS A 495 8.07 10.97 7.13
C LYS A 495 8.60 12.30 6.60
N ALA A 496 8.79 12.42 5.29
CA ALA A 496 9.30 13.65 4.67
C ALA A 496 8.37 14.86 4.92
N VAL A 497 7.05 14.64 4.92
CA VAL A 497 6.05 15.67 5.26
C VAL A 497 6.10 16.02 6.75
N GLY A 498 6.30 15.01 7.62
CA GLY A 498 6.49 15.21 9.05
C GLY A 498 7.71 16.08 9.38
N GLU A 499 8.82 15.89 8.68
CA GLU A 499 10.04 16.71 8.87
C GLU A 499 9.83 18.18 8.48
N ASP A 500 9.09 18.46 7.40
CA ASP A 500 8.71 19.84 7.08
C ASP A 500 7.79 20.46 8.13
N SER A 501 7.03 19.62 8.84
CA SER A 501 6.13 20.08 9.89
C SER A 501 6.86 20.50 11.17
N GLU A 502 8.16 20.19 11.35
CA GLU A 502 8.96 20.66 12.50
C GLU A 502 9.05 22.19 12.59
N LYS A 503 8.79 22.91 11.50
CA LYS A 503 8.60 24.37 11.49
C LYS A 503 7.41 24.81 12.34
N TYR A 504 6.45 23.93 12.55
CA TYR A 504 5.23 24.16 13.32
C TYR A 504 5.36 23.41 14.65
N ASN A 505 5.47 24.16 15.76
CA ASN A 505 5.63 23.60 17.10
C ASN A 505 4.35 22.85 17.56
N ALA A 506 4.21 21.60 17.12
CA ALA A 506 3.21 20.63 17.57
C ALA A 506 3.82 19.71 18.62
N ILE A 507 3.31 19.73 19.84
CA ILE A 507 3.78 18.86 20.92
C ILE A 507 2.63 17.94 21.32
N ALA A 508 2.78 16.65 21.02
CA ALA A 508 1.97 15.59 21.59
C ALA A 508 2.65 15.11 22.88
N TYR A 509 1.96 15.21 24.01
CA TYR A 509 2.55 14.89 25.32
C TYR A 509 2.45 13.40 25.69
N GLU A 510 1.89 12.56 24.82
CA GLU A 510 1.79 11.11 25.01
C GLU A 510 1.79 10.37 23.66
N ARG A 511 2.36 9.14 23.60
CA ARG A 511 1.96 8.19 22.56
C ARG A 511 0.48 7.93 22.78
N VAL A 512 -0.36 8.19 21.79
CA VAL A 512 -1.78 7.83 21.81
C VAL A 512 -1.86 6.30 21.98
N SER A 513 -1.84 5.81 23.21
CA SER A 513 -2.01 4.41 23.52
C SER A 513 -3.49 4.10 23.36
N GLN A 514 -3.77 3.13 22.48
CA GLN A 514 -5.09 2.63 22.15
C GLN A 514 -5.82 2.16 23.42
N TYR A 515 -6.70 3.00 23.97
CA TYR A 515 -7.73 2.55 24.91
C TYR A 515 -8.93 2.06 24.10
N SER A 516 -8.82 0.85 23.56
CA SER A 516 -9.94 0.08 23.02
C SER A 516 -10.14 -1.17 23.88
N SER A 517 -10.55 -0.98 25.13
CA SER A 517 -11.13 -2.04 25.96
C SER A 517 -12.64 -1.84 26.05
N PHE A 518 -13.33 -2.10 24.92
CA PHE A 518 -14.77 -2.32 24.92
C PHE A 518 -15.02 -3.82 24.75
N HIS A 519 -15.80 -4.42 25.64
CA HIS A 519 -16.28 -5.78 25.47
C HIS A 519 -17.28 -5.81 24.31
N ILE A 520 -16.86 -6.40 23.20
CA ILE A 520 -17.66 -6.56 21.98
C ILE A 520 -18.07 -8.03 21.85
N SER A 521 -19.36 -8.25 21.54
CA SER A 521 -20.03 -9.55 21.48
C SER A 521 -19.78 -10.29 20.15
N THR A 522 -19.66 -11.63 20.27
CA THR A 522 -19.84 -12.77 19.33
C THR A 522 -19.43 -12.73 17.84
N ALA A 523 -19.15 -11.59 17.20
CA ALA A 523 -18.42 -11.53 15.93
C ALA A 523 -16.92 -11.30 16.19
N ASP A 524 -16.05 -11.53 15.19
CA ASP A 524 -14.60 -11.30 15.33
C ASP A 524 -14.37 -9.87 15.85
N PRO A 525 -13.86 -9.71 17.08
CA PRO A 525 -13.66 -8.40 17.69
C PRO A 525 -12.78 -7.48 16.83
N ARG A 526 -11.90 -8.03 16.00
CA ARG A 526 -11.03 -7.24 15.10
C ARG A 526 -11.82 -6.59 13.97
N GLU A 527 -12.74 -7.31 13.35
CA GLU A 527 -13.56 -6.80 12.25
C GLU A 527 -14.44 -5.65 12.72
N GLN A 528 -15.07 -5.78 13.89
CA GLN A 528 -15.89 -4.71 14.47
C GLN A 528 -15.08 -3.47 14.87
N VAL A 529 -13.87 -3.67 15.40
CA VAL A 529 -12.95 -2.56 15.70
C VAL A 529 -12.52 -1.85 14.42
N ASN A 530 -12.17 -2.59 13.36
CA ASN A 530 -11.78 -2.02 12.07
C ASN A 530 -12.94 -1.23 11.44
N ALA A 531 -14.14 -1.81 11.37
CA ALA A 531 -15.33 -1.14 10.86
C ALA A 531 -15.67 0.13 11.68
N HIS A 532 -15.46 0.10 12.99
CA HIS A 532 -15.64 1.26 13.85
C HIS A 532 -14.60 2.37 13.57
N ILE A 533 -13.31 2.00 13.46
CA ILE A 533 -12.24 2.93 13.11
C ILE A 533 -12.51 3.57 11.75
N GLU A 534 -12.85 2.76 10.75
CA GLU A 534 -13.16 3.21 9.39
C GLU A 534 -14.35 4.18 9.39
N ARG A 535 -15.40 3.88 10.15
CA ARG A 535 -16.57 4.76 10.28
C ARG A 535 -16.21 6.11 10.90
N VAL A 536 -15.37 6.12 11.94
CA VAL A 536 -14.86 7.36 12.55
C VAL A 536 -14.01 8.13 11.55
N GLN A 537 -13.07 7.48 10.89
CA GLN A 537 -12.17 8.10 9.91
C GLN A 537 -12.93 8.67 8.70
N THR A 538 -13.92 7.95 8.21
CA THR A 538 -14.84 8.40 7.15
C THR A 538 -15.61 9.63 7.61
N GLY A 539 -16.12 9.62 8.84
CA GLY A 539 -16.81 10.78 9.42
C GLY A 539 -15.91 12.02 9.49
N MET A 540 -14.66 11.87 9.96
CA MET A 540 -13.70 12.98 10.00
C MET A 540 -13.39 13.51 8.59
N THR A 541 -13.27 12.61 7.60
CA THR A 541 -13.04 12.97 6.19
C THR A 541 -14.22 13.75 5.60
N ARG A 542 -15.46 13.32 5.86
CA ARG A 542 -16.65 14.08 5.42
C ARG A 542 -16.69 15.47 6.05
N ALA A 543 -16.38 15.58 7.34
CA ALA A 543 -16.29 16.87 8.03
C ALA A 543 -15.20 17.76 7.39
N TRP A 544 -14.04 17.19 7.07
CA TRP A 544 -12.95 17.89 6.37
C TRP A 544 -13.39 18.42 5.01
N VAL A 545 -13.94 17.57 4.13
CA VAL A 545 -14.37 17.98 2.78
C VAL A 545 -15.41 19.09 2.86
N LYS A 546 -16.39 18.95 3.75
CA LYS A 546 -17.42 19.99 3.96
C LYS A 546 -16.82 21.29 4.50
N SER A 547 -15.96 21.21 5.51
CA SER A 547 -15.25 22.35 6.10
C SER A 547 -14.45 23.12 5.05
N LYS A 548 -13.67 22.41 4.23
CA LYS A 548 -12.86 22.97 3.14
C LYS A 548 -13.71 23.76 2.15
N ASN A 549 -14.83 23.17 1.70
CA ASN A 549 -15.75 23.79 0.75
C ASN A 549 -16.44 25.04 1.33
N THR A 550 -16.66 25.08 2.65
CA THR A 550 -17.27 26.24 3.31
C THR A 550 -16.27 27.35 3.65
N TYR A 551 -15.04 27.00 4.04
CA TYR A 551 -14.05 27.98 4.51
C TYR A 551 -13.49 28.83 3.37
N LYS A 552 -13.12 28.20 2.25
CA LYS A 552 -12.40 28.84 1.14
C LYS A 552 -13.13 30.06 0.55
N PRO A 553 -14.44 29.99 0.22
CA PRO A 553 -15.15 31.13 -0.38
C PRO A 553 -15.29 32.33 0.57
N LEU A 554 -15.50 32.07 1.87
CA LEU A 554 -15.73 33.14 2.84
C LEU A 554 -14.42 33.87 3.18
N PHE A 555 -13.32 33.14 3.31
CA PHE A 555 -12.01 33.74 3.58
C PHE A 555 -11.54 34.63 2.42
N GLU A 556 -11.81 34.22 1.18
CA GLU A 556 -11.52 35.02 -0.02
C GLU A 556 -12.41 36.27 -0.12
N SER A 557 -13.67 36.21 0.34
CA SER A 557 -14.57 37.39 0.37
C SER A 557 -14.29 38.38 1.51
N LEU A 558 -13.53 37.96 2.52
CA LEU A 558 -13.24 38.73 3.73
C LEU A 558 -11.82 39.35 3.72
N ARG A 559 -11.05 39.12 2.66
CA ARG A 559 -9.83 39.84 2.28
C ARG A 559 -10.17 40.87 1.22
#